data_AF-A0A3D5Q0H9-F1
#
_entry.id   AF-A0A3D5Q0H9-F1
#
_cell.length_a   1.000
_cell.length_b   1.000
_cell.length_c   1.000
_cell.angle_alpha   90.00
_cell.angle_beta   90.00
_cell.angle_gamma   90.00
#
_symmetry.space_group_name_H-M   'P 1'
#
loop_
_entity.id
_entity.type
_entity.pdbx_description
1 polymer ?
#
loop_
_entity_poly.entity_id
_entity_poly.type
_entity_poly.pdbx_seq_one_letter_code
_entity_poly.pdbx_strand_id
1 'polypeptide(L)' 'MTLEEAEDAIRDMLAGNAFGDAGSRVVVEEFLDGEEASFIVMVDGKNVLAMATSQDHKRVGDGDTGPNTG' A
#
# COMPACT_ATOMS: atom_id res chain seq x y z
N MET A 1 5.69 -6.80 12.33
CA MET A 1 5.10 -8.00 11.70
C MET A 1 5.93 -9.22 12.06
N THR A 2 5.29 -10.29 12.49
CA THR A 2 5.92 -11.61 12.62
C THR A 2 5.64 -12.46 11.37
N LEU A 3 6.39 -13.55 11.20
CA LEU A 3 6.12 -14.52 10.14
C LEU A 3 4.71 -15.12 10.27
N GLU A 4 4.30 -15.39 11.51
CA GLU A 4 2.98 -15.95 11.84
C GLU A 4 1.84 -15.01 11.40
N GLU A 5 1.96 -13.71 11.69
CA GLU A 5 0.98 -12.70 11.25
C GLU A 5 0.85 -12.66 9.72
N ALA A 6 1.96 -12.82 8.98
CA ALA A 6 1.94 -12.84 7.53
C ALA A 6 1.29 -14.13 6.98
N GLU A 7 1.58 -15.29 7.59
CA GLU A 7 0.97 -16.56 7.21
C GLU A 7 -0.55 -16.56 7.43
N ASP A 8 -0.99 -16.03 8.56
CA ASP A 8 -2.41 -15.97 8.90
C ASP A 8 -3.16 -15.03 7.95
N ALA A 9 -2.59 -13.85 7.62
CA ALA A 9 -3.18 -12.95 6.64
C ALA A 9 -3.35 -13.60 5.25
N ILE A 10 -2.37 -14.38 4.80
CA ILE A 10 -2.44 -15.11 3.52
C ILE A 10 -3.56 -16.16 3.55
N ARG A 11 -3.66 -16.92 4.64
CA ARG A 11 -4.71 -17.94 4.81
C ARG A 11 -6.09 -17.30 4.81
N ASP A 12 -6.28 -16.19 5.52
CA ASP A 12 -7.54 -15.46 5.58
C ASP A 12 -7.97 -14.92 4.21
N MET A 13 -7.02 -14.36 3.46
CA MET A 13 -7.29 -13.83 2.11
C MET A 13 -7.64 -14.93 1.09
N LEU A 14 -6.94 -16.08 1.13
CA LEU A 14 -7.08 -17.15 0.12
C LEU A 14 -8.14 -18.21 0.44
N ALA A 15 -8.33 -18.57 1.71
CA ALA A 15 -9.23 -19.65 2.12
C ALA A 15 -10.61 -19.15 2.56
N GLY A 16 -10.71 -17.88 2.98
CA GLY A 16 -11.92 -17.29 3.55
C GLY A 16 -12.91 -16.73 2.53
N ASN A 17 -12.56 -16.64 1.24
CA ASN A 17 -13.38 -16.01 0.20
C ASN A 17 -13.90 -14.62 0.60
N ALA A 18 -13.21 -13.91 1.50
CA ALA A 18 -13.65 -12.64 2.10
C ALA A 18 -13.86 -11.55 1.04
N PHE A 19 -13.28 -11.72 -0.16
CA PHE A 19 -13.36 -10.82 -1.30
C PHE A 19 -13.93 -11.49 -2.57
N GLY A 20 -14.63 -12.63 -2.46
CA GLY A 20 -15.16 -13.36 -3.62
C GLY A 20 -14.05 -13.80 -4.60
N ASP A 21 -14.29 -13.69 -5.92
CA ASP A 21 -13.30 -14.05 -6.95
C ASP A 21 -11.99 -13.26 -6.87
N ALA A 22 -11.97 -12.10 -6.20
CA ALA A 22 -10.75 -11.32 -5.96
C ALA A 22 -9.87 -11.89 -4.83
N GLY A 23 -10.39 -12.80 -4.01
CA GLY A 23 -9.66 -13.47 -2.93
C GLY A 23 -8.78 -14.64 -3.38
N SER A 24 -8.78 -15.02 -4.66
CA SER A 24 -8.04 -16.20 -5.12
C SER A 24 -6.55 -15.97 -5.34
N ARG A 25 -6.05 -14.74 -5.18
CA ARG A 25 -4.67 -14.37 -5.46
C ARG A 25 -4.21 -13.25 -4.52
N VAL A 26 -3.06 -13.45 -3.88
CA VAL A 26 -2.37 -12.44 -3.08
C VAL A 26 -1.15 -11.92 -3.80
N VAL A 27 -0.77 -10.68 -3.50
CA VAL A 27 0.53 -10.10 -3.87
C VAL A 27 1.37 -10.05 -2.59
N VAL A 28 2.57 -10.60 -2.65
CA VAL A 28 3.55 -10.53 -1.56
C VAL A 28 4.65 -9.59 -2.00
N GLU A 29 4.84 -8.50 -1.26
CA GLU A 29 5.81 -7.45 -1.56
C GLU A 29 6.80 -7.31 -0.41
N GLU A 30 7.97 -6.77 -0.72
CA GLU A 30 8.98 -6.44 0.29
C GLU A 30 8.50 -5.25 1.15
N PHE A 31 8.70 -5.34 2.46
CA PHE A 31 8.49 -4.20 3.35
C PHE A 31 9.62 -3.19 3.16
N LEU A 32 9.28 -2.00 2.66
CA LEU A 32 10.21 -0.89 2.50
C LEU A 32 10.12 0.05 3.70
N ASP A 33 11.26 0.34 4.31
CA ASP A 33 11.39 1.28 5.43
C ASP A 33 12.11 2.55 4.97
N GLY A 34 11.71 3.69 5.52
CA GLY A 34 12.22 5.00 5.14
C GLY A 34 11.15 6.09 5.11
N GLU A 35 11.48 7.21 4.49
CA GLU A 35 10.58 8.36 4.38
C GLU A 35 9.73 8.26 3.11
N GLU A 36 8.40 8.37 3.26
CA GLU A 36 7.47 8.39 2.12
C GLU A 36 7.46 9.77 1.45
N ALA A 37 7.47 9.79 0.12
CA ALA A 37 7.30 10.98 -0.69
C ALA A 37 6.44 10.72 -1.92
N SER A 38 5.59 11.68 -2.27
CA SER A 38 4.82 11.71 -3.50
C SER A 38 5.58 12.45 -4.61
N PHE A 39 5.84 11.75 -5.71
CA PHE A 39 6.44 12.31 -6.92
C PHE A 39 5.43 12.26 -8.07
N ILE A 40 4.84 13.40 -8.41
CA ILE A 40 3.75 13.51 -9.38
C ILE A 40 4.27 14.12 -10.68
N VAL A 41 3.82 13.59 -11.82
CA VAL A 41 4.25 14.03 -13.15
C VAL A 41 3.07 14.17 -14.11
N MET A 42 3.14 15.11 -15.05
CA MET A 42 2.26 15.17 -16.23
C MET A 42 2.92 14.44 -17.40
N VAL A 43 2.16 13.61 -18.13
CA VAL A 43 2.68 12.74 -19.20
C VAL A 43 1.77 12.80 -20.43
N ASP A 44 2.35 12.92 -21.62
CA ASP A 44 1.62 12.94 -22.91
C ASP A 44 1.79 11.65 -23.75
N GLY A 45 2.44 10.64 -23.16
CA GLY A 45 2.77 9.34 -23.76
C GLY A 45 4.24 9.19 -24.15
N LYS A 46 4.97 10.29 -24.36
CA LYS A 46 6.42 10.26 -24.65
C LYS A 46 7.24 11.22 -23.79
N ASN A 47 6.64 12.35 -23.42
CA ASN A 47 7.28 13.37 -22.59
C ASN A 47 6.75 13.31 -21.16
N VAL A 48 7.60 13.71 -20.22
CA VAL A 48 7.29 13.74 -18.78
C VAL A 48 7.66 15.12 -18.24
N LEU A 49 6.74 15.76 -17.54
CA LEU A 49 6.98 17.01 -16.82
C LEU A 49 6.72 16.80 -15.34
N ALA A 50 7.78 16.90 -14.53
CA ALA A 50 7.68 16.74 -13.08
C ALA A 50 7.00 17.92 -12.40
N MET A 51 6.11 17.62 -11.47
CA MET A 51 5.51 18.60 -10.55
C MET A 51 6.35 18.70 -9.27
N ALA A 52 6.02 19.67 -8.41
CA ALA A 52 6.62 19.75 -7.09
C ALA A 52 6.31 18.49 -6.28
N THR A 53 7.29 18.03 -5.51
CA THR A 53 7.14 16.88 -4.59
C THR A 53 6.29 17.27 -3.39
N SER A 54 5.61 16.29 -2.81
CA SER A 54 4.86 16.44 -1.55
C SER A 54 5.04 15.22 -0.66
N GLN A 55 4.65 15.35 0.61
CA GLN A 55 4.54 14.25 1.57
C GLN A 55 3.12 14.26 2.11
N ASP A 56 2.49 13.09 2.17
CA ASP A 56 1.11 12.91 2.61
C ASP A 56 1.07 12.18 3.96
N HIS A 57 0.10 12.51 4.81
CA HIS A 57 -0.11 11.85 6.09
C HIS A 57 -1.29 10.90 5.97
N LYS A 58 -1.00 9.64 5.63
CA LYS A 58 -2.05 8.65 5.27
C LYS A 58 -2.83 8.10 6.45
N ARG A 59 -2.23 8.12 7.63
CA ARG A 59 -2.79 7.55 8.86
C ARG A 59 -3.76 8.53 9.50
N VAL A 60 -4.88 8.01 10.02
CA VAL A 60 -5.97 8.85 10.56
C VAL A 60 -5.62 9.59 11.85
N GLY A 61 -4.68 9.06 12.63
CA GLY A 61 -4.32 9.58 13.94
C GLY A 61 -2.96 10.25 13.96
N ASP A 62 -2.77 11.13 14.96
CA ASP A 62 -1.49 11.78 15.23
C ASP A 62 -0.35 10.76 15.39
N GLY A 63 0.85 11.13 14.93
CA GLY A 63 2.04 10.28 15.01
C GLY A 63 1.95 9.02 14.15
N ASP A 64 1.27 9.11 13.00
CA ASP A 64 1.07 8.01 12.05
C ASP A 64 0.38 6.78 12.66
N THR A 65 -0.64 7.02 13.49
CA THR A 65 -1.39 5.96 14.19
C THR A 65 -2.75 5.67 13.55
N GLY A 66 -3.29 4.47 13.80
CA GLY A 66 -4.59 4.04 13.29
C GLY A 66 -4.56 3.51 11.84
N PRO A 67 -5.73 3.20 11.26
CA PRO A 67 -5.79 2.71 9.88
C PRO A 67 -5.38 3.77 8.85
N ASN A 68 -4.98 3.31 7.66
CA ASN A 68 -4.82 4.18 6.50
C ASN A 68 -6.19 4.74 6.07
N THR A 69 -6.20 5.99 5.62
CA THR A 69 -7.40 6.72 5.19
C THR A 69 -7.62 6.74 3.68
N GLY A 70 -6.71 6.11 2.92
CA GLY A 70 -6.78 5.94 1.48
C GLY A 70 -6.87 4.48 1.08
#